data_AF-A0A949EFQ4-F1
#
_entry.id   AF-A0A949EFQ4-F1
#
_cell.length_a   1.000
_cell.length_b   1.000
_cell.length_c   1.000
_cell.angle_alpha   90.00
_cell.angle_beta   90.00
_cell.angle_gamma   90.00
#
_symmetry.space_group_name_H-M   'P 1'
#
loop_
_entity.id
_entity.type
_entity.pdbx_description
1 polymer ?
#
loop_
_entity_poly.entity_id
_entity_poly.type
_entity_poly.pdbx_seq_one_letter_code
_entity_poly.pdbx_strand_id
1 'polypeptide(L)'
;MQHDDKGLVFISYSHRDIQWRDRLVVHLTPLMRSDLLEFWDDRKISPGELWNETIKNALDKAAVVVALVTGDFLASKYIMEKEIRTVLTRKNHEKGKKRLILVNIKPSVIKLHPDLKEFQCANAISEPIAGLNEVEQEAAFVNVVKEIIDSLGEQEHLAYQSAGNEAERQINAGLDKEELEFLEKNMLGHWEITHLRKLAVKEQFSYLPGKTFENELSNLLKMQMIDRHPGKGIRTALREGGPGSNLHWHFFVTEKGFRYLGIIEKLGIRLLQPVGEL
;
A
#
# COMPACT_ATOMS: atom_id res chain seq x y z
N MET A 1 -13.79 28.45 -15.95
CA MET A 1 -14.91 27.56 -15.59
C MET A 1 -14.51 26.86 -14.31
N GLN A 2 -15.33 26.97 -13.25
CA GLN A 2 -15.12 26.29 -11.97
C GLN A 2 -15.21 24.76 -12.21
N HIS A 3 -14.15 24.02 -11.90
CA HIS A 3 -14.21 22.56 -11.75
C HIS A 3 -14.85 22.26 -10.39
N ASP A 4 -16.18 22.21 -10.34
CA ASP A 4 -16.95 22.11 -9.08
C ASP A 4 -17.51 20.69 -8.83
N ASP A 5 -16.95 19.68 -9.50
CA ASP A 5 -17.34 18.27 -9.30
C ASP A 5 -16.07 17.45 -9.03
N LYS A 6 -15.42 17.72 -7.88
CA LYS A 6 -14.38 16.82 -7.37
C LYS A 6 -15.02 15.45 -7.17
N GLY A 7 -14.34 14.41 -7.64
CA GLY A 7 -14.86 13.04 -7.57
C GLY A 7 -15.13 12.59 -6.13
N LEU A 8 -16.38 12.73 -5.68
CA LEU A 8 -16.80 12.35 -4.35
C LEU A 8 -16.86 10.83 -4.22
N VAL A 9 -16.07 10.28 -3.31
CA VAL A 9 -16.02 8.86 -2.98
C VAL A 9 -16.84 8.58 -1.73
N PHE A 10 -17.97 7.90 -1.86
CA PHE A 10 -18.77 7.47 -0.71
C PHE A 10 -18.27 6.12 -0.21
N ILE A 11 -18.01 5.97 1.09
CA ILE A 11 -17.62 4.69 1.70
C ILE A 11 -18.79 4.13 2.51
N SER A 12 -19.38 3.05 2.00
CA SER A 12 -20.44 2.28 2.68
C SER A 12 -19.81 1.11 3.45
N TYR A 13 -20.07 1.04 4.75
CA TYR A 13 -19.51 0.02 5.64
C TYR A 13 -20.45 -0.24 6.82
N SER A 14 -20.30 -1.38 7.49
CA SER A 14 -20.94 -1.58 8.79
C SER A 14 -20.13 -0.89 9.88
N HIS A 15 -20.76 -0.22 10.84
CA HIS A 15 -20.07 0.36 12.00
C HIS A 15 -19.23 -0.67 12.78
N ARG A 16 -19.55 -1.98 12.69
CA ARG A 16 -18.77 -3.07 13.29
C ARG A 16 -17.41 -3.30 12.61
N ASP A 17 -17.22 -2.72 11.43
CA ASP A 17 -16.05 -2.89 10.55
C ASP A 17 -15.26 -1.59 10.38
N ILE A 18 -15.43 -0.64 11.31
CA ILE A 18 -14.84 0.71 11.25
C ILE A 18 -13.32 0.71 11.02
N GLN A 19 -12.60 -0.26 11.58
CA GLN A 19 -11.15 -0.41 11.41
C GLN A 19 -10.72 -0.53 9.93
N TRP A 20 -11.54 -1.18 9.09
CA TRP A 20 -11.23 -1.38 7.68
C TRP A 20 -11.48 -0.12 6.86
N ARG A 21 -12.53 0.62 7.24
CA ARG A 21 -12.80 1.96 6.70
C ARG A 21 -11.69 2.92 7.07
N ASP A 22 -11.27 2.96 8.33
CA ASP A 22 -10.19 3.80 8.82
C ASP A 22 -8.88 3.49 8.07
N ARG A 23 -8.58 2.20 7.85
CA ARG A 23 -7.39 1.80 7.07
C ARG A 23 -7.46 2.28 5.63
N LEU A 24 -8.58 2.08 4.93
CA LEU A 24 -8.76 2.60 3.57
C LEU A 24 -8.60 4.13 3.52
N VAL A 25 -9.14 4.86 4.49
CA VAL A 25 -9.00 6.33 4.57
C VAL A 25 -7.52 6.74 4.73
N VAL A 26 -6.70 5.99 5.46
CA VAL A 26 -5.25 6.23 5.52
C VAL A 26 -4.62 6.18 4.12
N HIS A 27 -4.99 5.21 3.29
CA HIS A 27 -4.50 5.14 1.90
C HIS A 27 -5.05 6.22 0.98
N LEU A 28 -6.26 6.73 1.24
CA LEU A 28 -6.86 7.83 0.48
C LEU A 28 -6.31 9.21 0.88
N THR A 29 -5.77 9.35 2.09
CA THR A 29 -5.31 10.63 2.66
C THR A 29 -4.31 11.38 1.77
N PRO A 30 -3.30 10.74 1.14
CA PRO A 30 -2.40 11.43 0.22
C PRO A 30 -3.15 12.05 -0.99
N LEU A 31 -4.15 11.36 -1.52
CA LEU A 31 -4.93 11.84 -2.67
C LEU A 31 -5.79 13.04 -2.31
N MET A 32 -6.39 13.02 -1.11
CA MET A 32 -7.14 14.15 -0.59
C MET A 32 -6.25 15.38 -0.38
N ARG A 33 -5.01 15.18 0.11
CA ARG A 33 -4.04 16.28 0.29
C ARG A 33 -3.61 16.89 -1.04
N SER A 34 -3.55 16.08 -2.10
CA SER A 34 -3.28 16.51 -3.47
C SER A 34 -4.52 17.01 -4.22
N ASP A 35 -5.64 17.18 -3.52
CA ASP A 35 -6.92 17.66 -4.06
C ASP A 35 -7.51 16.82 -5.21
N LEU A 36 -7.12 15.54 -5.28
CA LEU A 36 -7.54 14.62 -6.36
C LEU A 36 -8.93 14.02 -6.12
N LEU A 37 -9.34 13.90 -4.86
CA LEU A 37 -10.66 13.37 -4.49
C LEU A 37 -11.08 13.86 -3.11
N GLU A 38 -12.38 13.74 -2.84
CA GLU A 38 -12.95 13.87 -1.51
C GLU A 38 -13.67 12.57 -1.15
N PHE A 39 -13.69 12.20 0.13
CA PHE A 39 -14.52 11.06 0.59
C PHE A 39 -15.66 11.52 1.48
N TRP A 40 -16.72 10.72 1.56
CA TRP A 40 -17.83 10.90 2.49
C TRP A 40 -18.20 9.58 3.16
N ASP A 41 -18.58 9.65 4.44
CA ASP A 41 -19.19 8.57 5.19
C ASP A 41 -20.21 9.12 6.22
N ASP A 42 -20.94 8.21 6.85
CA ASP A 42 -21.96 8.48 7.85
C ASP A 42 -21.48 9.27 9.08
N ARG A 43 -20.17 9.29 9.36
CA ARG A 43 -19.62 10.06 10.49
C ARG A 43 -19.55 11.56 10.23
N LYS A 44 -19.79 11.99 8.99
CA LYS A 44 -19.89 13.40 8.62
C LYS A 44 -21.27 14.00 8.88
N ILE A 45 -22.23 13.22 9.37
CA ILE A 45 -23.57 13.69 9.74
C ILE A 45 -23.51 14.42 11.08
N SER A 46 -23.91 15.69 11.11
CA SER A 46 -23.93 16.49 12.35
C SER A 46 -25.09 16.10 13.27
N PRO A 47 -24.95 16.23 14.61
CA PRO A 47 -26.07 16.08 15.53
C PRO A 47 -27.22 17.02 15.15
N GLY A 48 -28.42 16.46 14.98
CA GLY A 48 -29.62 17.22 14.59
C GLY A 48 -29.93 17.22 13.09
N GLU A 49 -29.05 16.68 12.25
CA GLU A 49 -29.36 16.46 10.83
C GLU A 49 -30.32 15.28 10.62
N LEU A 50 -31.13 15.37 9.56
CA LEU A 50 -31.93 14.26 9.08
C LEU A 50 -31.01 13.25 8.38
N TRP A 51 -30.40 12.37 9.18
CA TRP A 51 -29.37 11.41 8.76
C TRP A 51 -29.68 10.68 7.43
N ASN A 52 -30.94 10.26 7.24
CA ASN A 52 -31.40 9.61 6.02
C ASN A 52 -31.29 10.48 4.76
N GLU A 53 -31.66 11.75 4.88
CA GLU A 53 -31.59 12.70 3.76
C GLU A 53 -30.14 13.07 3.48
N THR A 54 -29.31 13.26 4.52
CA THR A 54 -27.87 13.52 4.36
C THR A 54 -27.17 12.37 3.64
N ILE A 55 -27.38 11.12 4.05
CA ILE A 55 -26.80 9.94 3.40
C ILE A 55 -27.26 9.85 1.95
N LYS A 56 -28.57 10.00 1.70
CA LYS A 56 -29.11 9.95 0.35
C LYS A 56 -28.50 11.04 -0.55
N ASN A 57 -28.38 12.27 -0.06
CA ASN A 57 -27.78 13.37 -0.80
C ASN A 57 -26.29 13.12 -1.09
N ALA A 58 -25.55 12.55 -0.14
CA ALA A 58 -24.15 12.19 -0.33
C ALA A 58 -23.99 11.06 -1.36
N LEU A 59 -24.79 9.98 -1.24
CA LEU A 59 -24.86 8.93 -2.25
C LEU A 59 -25.23 9.48 -3.62
N ASP A 60 -26.13 10.46 -3.67
CA ASP A 60 -26.58 11.04 -4.91
C ASP A 60 -25.53 11.93 -5.58
N LYS A 61 -24.61 12.51 -4.81
CA LYS A 61 -23.47 13.27 -5.34
C LYS A 61 -22.23 12.40 -5.60
N ALA A 62 -22.18 11.21 -5.01
CA ALA A 62 -21.02 10.34 -5.12
C ALA A 62 -20.77 9.88 -6.57
N ALA A 63 -19.57 10.18 -7.06
CA ALA A 63 -19.04 9.69 -8.32
C ALA A 63 -18.74 8.19 -8.23
N VAL A 64 -18.17 7.77 -7.09
CA VAL A 64 -17.83 6.36 -6.79
C VAL A 64 -18.36 6.00 -5.41
N VAL A 65 -18.94 4.81 -5.28
CA VAL A 65 -19.36 4.22 -4.02
C VAL A 65 -18.54 2.98 -3.76
N VAL A 66 -17.82 2.97 -2.65
CA VAL A 66 -17.00 1.85 -2.19
C VAL A 66 -17.76 1.12 -1.08
N ALA A 67 -18.11 -0.15 -1.31
CA ALA A 67 -18.80 -0.99 -0.34
C ALA A 67 -17.83 -1.97 0.31
N LEU A 68 -17.61 -1.83 1.61
CA LEU A 68 -16.77 -2.72 2.42
C LEU A 68 -17.58 -3.94 2.87
N VAL A 69 -17.54 -5.01 2.09
CA VAL A 69 -18.42 -6.16 2.24
C VAL A 69 -17.91 -7.13 3.32
N THR A 70 -18.77 -7.34 4.31
CA THR A 70 -18.64 -8.30 5.41
C THR A 70 -19.99 -8.96 5.67
N GLY A 71 -20.04 -9.96 6.56
CA GLY A 71 -21.32 -10.51 7.04
C GLY A 71 -22.22 -9.43 7.69
N ASP A 72 -21.62 -8.51 8.45
CA ASP A 72 -22.34 -7.42 9.12
C ASP A 72 -22.87 -6.38 8.12
N PHE A 73 -22.11 -6.09 7.07
CA PHE A 73 -22.55 -5.24 5.96
C PHE A 73 -23.80 -5.82 5.29
N LEU A 74 -23.77 -7.11 4.92
CA LEU A 74 -24.89 -7.80 4.26
C LEU A 74 -26.11 -7.96 5.19
N ALA A 75 -25.90 -8.03 6.51
CA ALA A 75 -26.98 -8.11 7.49
C ALA A 75 -27.67 -6.75 7.76
N SER A 76 -27.05 -5.64 7.37
CA SER A 76 -27.63 -4.31 7.58
C SER A 76 -28.76 -4.04 6.59
N LYS A 77 -30.01 -4.06 7.09
CA LYS A 77 -31.19 -3.70 6.30
C LYS A 77 -31.09 -2.31 5.69
N TYR A 78 -30.53 -1.36 6.43
CA TYR A 78 -30.40 0.01 5.94
C TYR A 78 -29.49 0.09 4.72
N ILE A 79 -28.29 -0.49 4.82
CA ILE A 79 -27.32 -0.51 3.72
C ILE A 79 -27.93 -1.21 2.50
N MET A 80 -28.54 -2.38 2.68
CA MET A 80 -29.09 -3.17 1.57
C MET A 80 -30.31 -2.49 0.93
N GLU A 81 -31.30 -2.10 1.73
CA GLU A 81 -32.58 -1.59 1.23
C GLU A 81 -32.53 -0.12 0.80
N LYS A 82 -31.59 0.68 1.34
CA LYS A 82 -31.46 2.10 1.03
C LYS A 82 -30.22 2.41 0.21
N GLU A 83 -29.03 2.16 0.75
CA GLU A 83 -27.79 2.61 0.10
C GLU A 83 -27.55 1.85 -1.21
N ILE A 84 -27.40 0.53 -1.15
CA ILE A 84 -27.15 -0.32 -2.32
C ILE A 84 -28.27 -0.19 -3.34
N ARG A 85 -29.54 -0.18 -2.91
CA ARG A 85 -30.67 0.05 -3.82
C ARG A 85 -30.56 1.40 -4.52
N THR A 86 -30.20 2.47 -3.82
CA THR A 86 -30.03 3.81 -4.42
C THR A 86 -28.89 3.80 -5.45
N VAL A 87 -27.80 3.09 -5.15
CA VAL A 87 -26.67 2.99 -6.09
C VAL A 87 -27.05 2.24 -7.37
N LEU A 88 -27.77 1.12 -7.24
CA LEU A 88 -28.15 0.24 -8.35
C LEU A 88 -29.30 0.77 -9.20
N THR A 89 -30.25 1.52 -8.61
CA THR A 89 -31.45 2.00 -9.32
C THR A 89 -31.22 3.28 -10.12
N ARG A 90 -30.06 3.93 -9.94
CA ARG A 90 -29.76 5.18 -10.61
C ARG A 90 -29.55 4.94 -12.11
N LYS A 91 -30.48 5.46 -12.92
CA LYS A 91 -30.59 5.22 -14.38
C LYS A 91 -29.38 5.69 -15.21
N ASN A 92 -28.51 6.53 -14.67
CA ASN A 92 -27.34 7.06 -15.37
C ASN A 92 -26.09 6.20 -15.10
N HIS A 93 -26.13 4.92 -15.49
CA HIS A 93 -24.90 4.25 -15.85
C HIS A 93 -24.44 4.86 -17.18
N GLU A 94 -23.63 5.93 -17.12
CA GLU A 94 -22.81 6.25 -18.28
C GLU A 94 -22.05 4.98 -18.66
N LYS A 95 -22.23 4.50 -19.90
CA LYS A 95 -21.59 3.27 -20.38
C LYS A 95 -20.09 3.35 -20.08
N GLY A 96 -19.61 2.48 -19.19
CA GLY A 96 -18.20 2.36 -18.85
C GLY A 96 -17.76 2.93 -17.49
N LYS A 97 -18.58 3.73 -16.78
CA LYS A 97 -18.20 4.24 -15.45
C LYS A 97 -18.59 3.28 -14.33
N LYS A 98 -17.59 2.79 -13.60
CA LYS A 98 -17.74 1.90 -12.44
C LYS A 98 -18.15 2.71 -11.20
N ARG A 99 -19.46 2.89 -11.01
CA ARG A 99 -19.99 3.65 -9.86
C ARG A 99 -19.98 2.88 -8.54
N LEU A 100 -20.00 1.55 -8.56
CA LEU A 100 -19.99 0.70 -7.37
C LEU A 100 -18.76 -0.19 -7.38
N ILE A 101 -17.90 -0.03 -6.38
CA ILE A 101 -16.73 -0.86 -6.13
C ILE A 101 -17.01 -1.70 -4.89
N LEU A 102 -17.09 -3.02 -5.06
CA LEU A 102 -17.21 -3.95 -3.94
C LEU A 102 -15.81 -4.33 -3.45
N VAL A 103 -15.58 -4.24 -2.14
CA VAL A 103 -14.34 -4.67 -1.50
C VAL A 103 -14.68 -5.80 -0.54
N ASN A 104 -14.16 -7.00 -0.81
CA ASN A 104 -14.42 -8.17 0.01
C ASN A 104 -13.48 -8.14 1.24
N ILE A 105 -14.00 -7.68 2.38
CA ILE A 105 -13.22 -7.46 3.58
C ILE A 105 -13.17 -8.70 4.46
N LYS A 106 -14.30 -9.37 4.70
CA LYS A 106 -14.41 -10.61 5.49
C LYS A 106 -15.17 -11.68 4.71
N PRO A 107 -14.95 -12.97 5.00
CA PRO A 107 -15.78 -14.05 4.45
C PRO A 107 -17.27 -13.73 4.61
N SER A 108 -18.03 -13.84 3.52
CA SER A 108 -19.44 -13.47 3.49
C SER A 108 -20.19 -14.25 2.40
N VAL A 109 -21.52 -14.19 2.44
CA VAL A 109 -22.41 -14.84 1.47
C VAL A 109 -22.71 -13.95 0.25
N ILE A 110 -21.85 -12.99 -0.07
CA ILE A 110 -22.09 -12.01 -1.15
C ILE A 110 -22.44 -12.67 -2.49
N LYS A 111 -21.85 -13.83 -2.80
CA LYS A 111 -22.12 -14.60 -4.03
C LYS A 111 -23.55 -15.15 -4.12
N LEU A 112 -24.26 -15.23 -3.00
CA LEU A 112 -25.66 -15.64 -2.95
C LEU A 112 -26.62 -14.44 -3.02
N HIS A 113 -26.12 -13.20 -2.92
CA HIS A 113 -26.96 -12.02 -2.93
C HIS A 113 -27.48 -11.72 -4.35
N PRO A 114 -28.80 -11.60 -4.55
CA PRO A 114 -29.41 -11.51 -5.88
C PRO A 114 -28.89 -10.31 -6.68
N ASP A 115 -28.73 -9.16 -6.03
CA ASP A 115 -28.35 -7.91 -6.69
C ASP A 115 -26.82 -7.70 -6.77
N LEU A 116 -26.02 -8.47 -6.03
CA LEU A 116 -24.57 -8.23 -5.89
C LEU A 116 -23.71 -9.35 -6.46
N LYS A 117 -24.27 -10.54 -6.71
CA LYS A 117 -23.55 -11.72 -7.23
C LYS A 117 -22.83 -11.49 -8.56
N GLU A 118 -23.36 -10.59 -9.39
CA GLU A 118 -22.86 -10.30 -10.74
C GLU A 118 -21.73 -9.26 -10.74
N PHE A 119 -21.56 -8.52 -9.64
CA PHE A 119 -20.50 -7.55 -9.50
C PHE A 119 -19.18 -8.25 -9.15
N GLN A 120 -18.12 -7.85 -9.83
CA GLN A 120 -16.76 -8.20 -9.43
C GLN A 120 -16.32 -7.32 -8.26
N CYS A 121 -15.58 -7.90 -7.32
CA CYS A 121 -14.93 -7.13 -6.25
C CYS A 121 -13.56 -6.63 -6.74
N ALA A 122 -13.11 -5.51 -6.18
CA ALA A 122 -11.78 -4.95 -6.45
C ALA A 122 -10.64 -5.89 -6.01
N ASN A 123 -10.90 -6.75 -5.02
CA ASN A 123 -10.03 -7.84 -4.61
C ASN A 123 -10.69 -9.20 -4.86
N ALA A 124 -9.88 -10.26 -4.89
CA ALA A 124 -10.37 -11.62 -5.09
C ALA A 124 -11.38 -12.02 -4.01
N ILE A 125 -12.52 -12.58 -4.43
CA ILE A 125 -13.59 -12.96 -3.51
C ILE A 125 -13.20 -14.20 -2.66
N SER A 126 -12.32 -15.06 -3.19
CA SER A 126 -11.76 -16.21 -2.46
C SER A 126 -10.79 -15.81 -1.36
N GLU A 127 -10.26 -14.59 -1.40
CA GLU A 127 -9.24 -14.09 -0.47
C GLU A 127 -9.70 -12.73 0.10
N PRO A 128 -10.60 -12.75 1.10
CA PRO A 128 -11.00 -11.53 1.78
C PRO A 128 -9.79 -10.86 2.43
N ILE A 129 -9.76 -9.52 2.44
CA ILE A 129 -8.62 -8.76 2.96
C ILE A 129 -8.27 -9.19 4.40
N ALA A 130 -9.26 -9.43 5.26
CA ALA A 130 -9.05 -9.89 6.63
C ALA A 130 -8.35 -11.25 6.77
N GLY A 131 -8.31 -12.07 5.71
CA GLY A 131 -7.60 -13.35 5.68
C GLY A 131 -6.14 -13.26 5.25
N LEU A 132 -5.71 -12.10 4.74
CA LEU A 132 -4.35 -11.85 4.26
C LEU A 132 -3.40 -11.47 5.40
N ASN A 133 -2.09 -11.66 5.21
CA ASN A 133 -1.11 -11.09 6.13
C ASN A 133 -1.04 -9.56 5.99
N GLU A 134 -0.42 -8.87 6.96
CA GLU A 134 -0.41 -7.40 7.00
C GLU A 134 0.12 -6.76 5.70
N VAL A 135 1.23 -7.25 5.15
CA VAL A 135 1.81 -6.72 3.91
C VAL A 135 0.87 -6.90 2.72
N GLU A 136 0.20 -8.05 2.64
CA GLU A 136 -0.78 -8.34 1.60
C GLU A 136 -2.06 -7.51 1.75
N GLN A 137 -2.49 -7.21 2.99
CA GLN A 137 -3.61 -6.31 3.25
C GLN A 137 -3.32 -4.90 2.73
N GLU A 138 -2.12 -4.38 3.00
CA GLU A 138 -1.66 -3.10 2.49
C GLU A 138 -1.66 -3.06 0.96
N ALA A 139 -1.14 -4.10 0.33
CA ALA A 139 -1.15 -4.22 -1.13
C ALA A 139 -2.58 -4.27 -1.70
N ALA A 140 -3.50 -4.97 -1.03
CA ALA A 140 -4.90 -5.03 -1.42
C ALA A 140 -5.57 -3.64 -1.34
N PHE A 141 -5.30 -2.87 -0.28
CA PHE A 141 -5.80 -1.50 -0.15
C PHE A 141 -5.24 -0.57 -1.23
N VAL A 142 -3.97 -0.70 -1.60
CA VAL A 142 -3.38 0.04 -2.72
C VAL A 142 -4.13 -0.26 -4.03
N ASN A 143 -4.49 -1.52 -4.29
CA ASN A 143 -5.26 -1.88 -5.48
C ASN A 143 -6.69 -1.33 -5.46
N VAL A 144 -7.35 -1.32 -4.29
CA VAL A 144 -8.65 -0.66 -4.11
C VAL A 144 -8.55 0.82 -4.45
N VAL A 145 -7.50 1.52 -4.00
CA VAL A 145 -7.30 2.93 -4.30
C VAL A 145 -7.08 3.19 -5.80
N LYS A 146 -6.31 2.34 -6.48
CA LYS A 146 -6.15 2.43 -7.95
C LYS A 146 -7.49 2.29 -8.66
N GLU A 147 -8.28 1.31 -8.28
CA GLU A 147 -9.61 1.07 -8.85
C GLU A 147 -10.57 2.26 -8.60
N ILE A 148 -10.48 2.92 -7.44
CA ILE A 148 -11.22 4.16 -7.15
C ILE A 148 -10.81 5.25 -8.14
N ILE A 149 -9.52 5.52 -8.30
CA ILE A 149 -9.01 6.56 -9.20
C ILE A 149 -9.44 6.29 -10.65
N ASP A 150 -9.28 5.06 -11.12
CA ASP A 150 -9.68 4.64 -12.47
C ASP A 150 -11.18 4.84 -12.70
N SER A 151 -11.99 4.71 -11.63
CA SER A 151 -13.44 4.90 -11.67
C SER A 151 -13.87 6.37 -11.63
N LEU A 152 -13.04 7.28 -11.11
CA LEU A 152 -13.34 8.72 -11.07
C LEU A 152 -13.21 9.36 -12.46
N GLY A 153 -12.26 8.93 -13.28
CA GLY A 153 -12.12 9.39 -14.66
C GLY A 153 -10.68 9.44 -15.17
N GLU A 154 -10.53 9.66 -16.48
CA GLU A 154 -9.22 9.73 -17.14
C GLU A 154 -8.41 10.95 -16.68
N GLN A 155 -9.06 12.07 -16.32
CA GLN A 155 -8.36 13.25 -15.83
C GLN A 155 -7.74 13.03 -14.46
N GLU A 156 -8.50 12.42 -13.53
CA GLU A 156 -8.06 12.08 -12.19
C GLU A 156 -6.96 11.01 -12.24
N HIS A 157 -7.10 10.01 -13.12
CA HIS A 157 -6.06 9.02 -13.37
C HIS A 157 -4.77 9.66 -13.89
N LEU A 158 -4.85 10.52 -14.92
CA LEU A 158 -3.67 11.21 -15.46
C LEU A 158 -3.02 12.14 -14.44
N ALA A 159 -3.81 12.83 -13.61
CA ALA A 159 -3.30 13.67 -12.54
C ALA A 159 -2.59 12.86 -11.46
N TYR A 160 -3.15 11.71 -11.06
CA TYR A 160 -2.51 10.78 -10.12
C TYR A 160 -1.20 10.21 -10.66
N GLN A 161 -1.19 9.73 -11.91
CA GLN A 161 0.02 9.24 -12.56
C GLN A 161 1.08 10.34 -12.69
N SER A 162 0.67 11.56 -13.04
CA SER A 162 1.59 12.70 -13.16
C SER A 162 2.19 13.09 -11.81
N ALA A 163 1.41 13.09 -10.73
CA ALA A 163 1.89 13.34 -9.37
C ALA A 163 2.89 12.26 -8.90
N GLY A 164 2.61 10.99 -9.20
CA GLY A 164 3.52 9.88 -8.93
C GLY A 164 4.81 9.98 -9.72
N ASN A 165 4.71 10.23 -11.03
CA ASN A 165 5.87 10.40 -11.92
C ASN A 165 6.71 11.62 -11.54
N GLU A 166 6.10 12.71 -11.08
CA GLU A 166 6.82 13.90 -10.63
C GLU A 166 7.53 13.65 -9.30
N ALA A 167 6.88 12.95 -8.35
CA ALA A 167 7.54 12.53 -7.10
C ALA A 167 8.71 11.58 -7.38
N GLU A 168 8.51 10.60 -8.27
CA GLU A 168 9.56 9.69 -8.73
C GLU A 168 10.68 10.44 -9.45
N ARG A 169 10.36 11.41 -10.31
CA ARG A 169 11.35 12.29 -10.96
C ARG A 169 12.10 13.13 -9.94
N GLN A 170 11.47 13.64 -8.89
CA GLN A 170 12.14 14.41 -7.84
C GLN A 170 13.04 13.54 -6.98
N ILE A 171 12.62 12.31 -6.67
CA ILE A 171 13.47 11.30 -6.00
C ILE A 171 14.66 10.95 -6.91
N ASN A 172 14.40 10.71 -8.19
CA ASN A 172 15.40 10.31 -9.18
C ASN A 172 16.19 11.49 -9.76
N ALA A 173 15.86 12.75 -9.44
CA ALA A 173 16.47 13.95 -10.02
C ALA A 173 17.97 14.05 -9.72
N GLY A 174 18.44 13.34 -8.69
CA GLY A 174 19.86 13.22 -8.34
C GLY A 174 20.62 12.08 -9.00
N LEU A 175 19.94 11.22 -9.79
CA LEU A 175 20.53 10.06 -10.43
C LEU A 175 20.58 10.20 -11.95
N ASP A 176 21.66 9.72 -12.56
CA ASP A 176 21.71 9.55 -14.01
C ASP A 176 21.05 8.23 -14.45
N LYS A 177 20.88 8.06 -15.77
CA LYS A 177 20.24 6.89 -16.36
C LYS A 177 20.98 5.58 -16.03
N GLU A 178 22.31 5.60 -15.97
CA GLU A 178 23.10 4.41 -15.66
C GLU A 178 22.93 3.98 -14.20
N GLU A 179 22.80 4.94 -13.30
CA GLU A 179 22.52 4.70 -11.88
C GLU A 179 21.13 4.12 -11.65
N LEU A 180 20.12 4.61 -12.37
CA LEU A 180 18.77 4.04 -12.34
C LEU A 180 18.74 2.60 -12.85
N GLU A 181 19.31 2.35 -14.03
CA GLU A 181 19.41 1.00 -14.59
C GLU A 181 20.22 0.05 -13.68
N PHE A 182 21.22 0.59 -12.98
CA PHE A 182 21.99 -0.17 -12.01
C PHE A 182 21.16 -0.58 -10.79
N LEU A 183 20.35 0.33 -10.22
CA LEU A 183 19.47 0.00 -9.09
C LEU A 183 18.40 -1.03 -9.48
N GLU A 184 17.74 -0.86 -10.62
CA GLU A 184 16.69 -1.77 -11.11
C GLU A 184 17.21 -3.21 -11.23
N LYS A 185 18.42 -3.38 -11.78
CA LYS A 185 19.06 -4.69 -11.96
C LYS A 185 19.57 -5.30 -10.65
N ASN A 186 19.66 -4.51 -9.59
CA ASN A 186 20.30 -4.90 -8.33
C ASN A 186 19.46 -4.53 -7.11
N MET A 187 18.13 -4.64 -7.23
CA MET A 187 17.18 -4.38 -6.14
C MET A 187 17.54 -5.19 -4.89
N LEU A 188 17.73 -4.49 -3.77
CA LEU A 188 17.96 -5.07 -2.45
C LEU A 188 16.80 -4.74 -1.52
N GLY A 189 16.44 -5.68 -0.65
CA GLY A 189 15.49 -5.44 0.43
C GLY A 189 16.07 -4.52 1.51
N HIS A 190 15.17 -3.94 2.31
CA HIS A 190 15.51 -3.03 3.40
C HIS A 190 16.62 -3.57 4.35
N TRP A 191 16.53 -4.85 4.75
CA TRP A 191 17.50 -5.47 5.65
C TRP A 191 18.84 -5.75 4.97
N GLU A 192 18.85 -6.18 3.71
CA GLU A 192 20.07 -6.37 2.92
C GLU A 192 20.84 -5.03 2.77
N ILE A 193 20.14 -3.93 2.52
CA ILE A 193 20.72 -2.58 2.49
C ILE A 193 21.31 -2.23 3.86
N THR A 194 20.58 -2.53 4.93
CA THR A 194 21.03 -2.28 6.31
C THR A 194 22.32 -3.05 6.62
N HIS A 195 22.41 -4.32 6.21
CA HIS A 195 23.58 -5.15 6.45
C HIS A 195 24.76 -4.69 5.61
N LEU A 196 24.53 -4.34 4.34
CA LEU A 196 25.53 -3.78 3.45
C LEU A 196 26.13 -2.49 4.02
N ARG A 197 25.28 -1.58 4.53
CA ARG A 197 25.71 -0.35 5.22
C ARG A 197 26.57 -0.66 6.45
N LYS A 198 26.09 -1.53 7.34
CA LYS A 198 26.83 -1.91 8.56
C LYS A 198 28.18 -2.54 8.25
N LEU A 199 28.27 -3.39 7.23
CA LEU A 199 29.55 -3.94 6.76
C LEU A 199 30.48 -2.85 6.21
N ALA A 200 29.95 -1.89 5.45
CA ALA A 200 30.73 -0.79 4.88
C ALA A 200 31.35 0.11 5.97
N VAL A 201 30.59 0.41 7.04
CA VAL A 201 31.07 1.23 8.18
C VAL A 201 31.71 0.41 9.30
N LYS A 202 31.81 -0.92 9.14
CA LYS A 202 32.33 -1.88 10.14
C LYS A 202 31.63 -1.79 11.51
N GLU A 203 30.34 -1.48 11.51
CA GLU A 203 29.50 -1.45 12.71
C GLU A 203 29.28 -2.87 13.26
N GLN A 204 29.05 -2.98 14.56
CA GLN A 204 28.69 -4.25 15.20
C GLN A 204 27.25 -4.67 14.85
N PHE A 205 27.05 -5.98 14.75
CA PHE A 205 25.75 -6.58 14.50
C PHE A 205 25.15 -7.06 15.85
N SER A 206 24.16 -6.31 16.35
CA SER A 206 23.61 -6.48 17.69
C SER A 206 22.42 -7.45 17.81
N TYR A 207 22.21 -8.36 16.85
CA TYR A 207 21.05 -9.27 16.87
C TYR A 207 21.43 -10.75 16.77
N LEU A 208 20.56 -11.61 17.29
CA LEU A 208 20.70 -13.06 17.23
C LEU A 208 20.52 -13.54 15.77
N PRO A 209 21.54 -14.16 15.16
CA PRO A 209 21.44 -14.63 13.78
C PRO A 209 20.35 -15.71 13.63
N GLY A 210 19.42 -15.50 12.71
CA GLY A 210 18.37 -16.47 12.36
C GLY A 210 18.34 -16.78 10.86
N LYS A 211 17.46 -17.70 10.43
CA LYS A 211 17.40 -18.16 9.03
C LYS A 211 17.20 -17.03 8.00
N THR A 212 16.41 -16.02 8.34
CA THR A 212 16.20 -14.82 7.49
C THR A 212 17.50 -14.07 7.27
N PHE A 213 18.28 -13.87 8.33
CA PHE A 213 19.56 -13.19 8.27
C PHE A 213 20.59 -13.93 7.40
N GLU A 214 20.64 -15.26 7.49
CA GLU A 214 21.51 -16.06 6.62
C GLU A 214 21.15 -15.91 5.14
N ASN A 215 19.85 -15.83 4.84
CA ASN A 215 19.36 -15.66 3.48
C ASN A 215 19.75 -14.29 2.91
N GLU A 216 19.62 -13.23 3.71
CA GLU A 216 20.00 -11.87 3.33
C GLU A 216 21.51 -11.78 3.02
N LEU A 217 22.36 -12.34 3.88
CA LEU A 217 23.80 -12.44 3.59
C LEU A 217 24.10 -13.29 2.36
N SER A 218 23.38 -14.40 2.18
CA SER A 218 23.52 -15.27 1.00
C SER A 218 23.15 -14.54 -0.29
N ASN A 219 22.11 -13.72 -0.25
CA ASN A 219 21.67 -12.92 -1.39
C ASN A 219 22.68 -11.83 -1.72
N LEU A 220 23.20 -11.10 -0.72
CA LEU A 220 24.26 -10.10 -0.93
C LEU A 220 25.50 -10.71 -1.59
N LEU A 221 25.89 -11.93 -1.21
CA LEU A 221 26.98 -12.68 -1.87
C LEU A 221 26.62 -13.07 -3.31
N LYS A 222 25.42 -13.59 -3.54
CA LYS A 222 24.96 -13.97 -4.90
C LYS A 222 24.93 -12.76 -5.83
N MET A 223 24.51 -11.60 -5.31
CA MET A 223 24.48 -10.34 -6.04
C MET A 223 25.85 -9.67 -6.12
N GLN A 224 26.89 -10.25 -5.51
CA GLN A 224 28.26 -9.73 -5.47
C GLN A 224 28.35 -8.35 -4.82
N MET A 225 27.45 -8.02 -3.90
CA MET A 225 27.49 -6.78 -3.11
C MET A 225 28.53 -6.87 -1.98
N ILE A 226 28.73 -8.08 -1.48
CA ILE A 226 29.77 -8.44 -0.51
C ILE A 226 30.51 -9.67 -1.02
N ASP A 227 31.72 -9.88 -0.52
CA ASP A 227 32.49 -11.10 -0.75
C ASP A 227 33.17 -11.56 0.57
N ARG A 228 33.74 -12.76 0.54
CA ARG A 228 34.25 -13.48 1.71
C ARG A 228 35.75 -13.27 1.86
N HIS A 229 36.20 -13.09 3.10
CA HIS A 229 37.62 -13.27 3.41
C HIS A 229 38.04 -14.74 3.22
N PRO A 230 39.30 -15.03 2.84
CA PRO A 230 39.77 -16.39 2.64
C PRO A 230 39.49 -17.30 3.86
N GLY A 231 38.88 -18.46 3.61
CA GLY A 231 38.54 -19.42 4.68
C GLY A 231 37.38 -19.01 5.59
N LYS A 232 36.75 -17.84 5.35
CA LYS A 232 35.56 -17.39 6.08
C LYS A 232 34.31 -17.58 5.23
N GLY A 233 33.19 -17.88 5.89
CA GLY A 233 31.90 -18.08 5.24
C GLY A 233 30.75 -17.94 6.21
N ILE A 234 29.52 -17.97 5.70
CA ILE A 234 28.28 -17.72 6.48
C ILE A 234 28.21 -18.63 7.70
N ARG A 235 28.34 -19.95 7.53
CA ARG A 235 28.30 -20.90 8.66
C ARG A 235 29.36 -20.61 9.72
N THR A 236 30.56 -20.22 9.30
CA THR A 236 31.65 -19.85 10.23
C THR A 236 31.32 -18.56 10.97
N ALA A 237 30.76 -17.57 10.27
CA ALA A 237 30.35 -16.28 10.84
C ALA A 237 29.25 -16.44 11.90
N LEU A 238 28.29 -17.32 11.65
CA LEU A 238 27.18 -17.59 12.57
C LEU A 238 27.64 -18.41 13.78
N ARG A 239 28.57 -19.36 13.59
CA ARG A 239 29.13 -20.16 14.68
C ARG A 239 30.03 -19.33 15.60
N GLU A 240 30.79 -18.40 15.03
CA GLU A 240 31.62 -17.44 15.76
C GLU A 240 30.77 -16.25 16.29
N GLY A 241 29.49 -16.20 15.95
CA GLY A 241 28.63 -15.03 16.13
C GLY A 241 27.74 -15.09 17.36
N GLY A 242 28.25 -14.66 18.51
CA GLY A 242 27.42 -14.20 19.63
C GLY A 242 26.97 -12.74 19.47
N PRO A 243 26.21 -12.19 20.43
CA PRO A 243 25.98 -10.73 20.51
C PRO A 243 27.32 -9.99 20.46
N GLY A 244 27.51 -9.09 19.48
CA GLY A 244 28.80 -8.42 19.22
C GLY A 244 29.67 -9.08 18.13
N SER A 245 29.10 -10.02 17.35
CA SER A 245 29.80 -10.66 16.23
C SER A 245 30.31 -9.64 15.18
N ASN A 246 31.60 -9.73 14.85
CA ASN A 246 32.25 -8.85 13.88
C ASN A 246 32.18 -9.47 12.49
N LEU A 247 31.01 -9.42 11.86
CA LEU A 247 30.82 -9.94 10.50
C LEU A 247 31.75 -9.34 9.46
N HIS A 248 32.27 -8.14 9.70
CA HIS A 248 33.29 -7.51 8.86
C HIS A 248 34.64 -8.28 8.84
N TRP A 249 34.86 -9.22 9.76
CA TRP A 249 35.98 -10.18 9.71
C TRP A 249 35.72 -11.36 8.77
N HIS A 250 34.46 -11.58 8.38
CA HIS A 250 34.06 -12.67 7.50
C HIS A 250 33.76 -12.19 6.09
N PHE A 251 33.22 -10.98 5.98
CA PHE A 251 32.81 -10.39 4.72
C PHE A 251 33.37 -8.99 4.57
N PHE A 252 33.60 -8.58 3.33
CA PHE A 252 33.89 -7.21 2.95
C PHE A 252 32.93 -6.76 1.85
N VAL A 253 32.67 -5.47 1.79
CA VAL A 253 31.84 -4.87 0.74
C VAL A 253 32.66 -4.76 -0.55
N THR A 254 32.10 -5.21 -1.67
CA THR A 254 32.77 -5.13 -2.97
C THR A 254 32.66 -3.72 -3.56
N GLU A 255 33.38 -3.45 -4.65
CA GLU A 255 33.20 -2.20 -5.41
C GLU A 255 31.74 -2.01 -5.87
N LYS A 256 31.08 -3.10 -6.26
CA LYS A 256 29.67 -3.08 -6.64
C LYS A 256 28.77 -2.70 -5.46
N GLY A 257 29.05 -3.24 -4.27
CA GLY A 257 28.34 -2.89 -3.04
C GLY A 257 28.54 -1.42 -2.65
N PHE A 258 29.77 -0.90 -2.75
CA PHE A 258 30.05 0.52 -2.50
C PHE A 258 29.37 1.43 -3.53
N ARG A 259 29.37 1.06 -4.81
CA ARG A 259 28.62 1.78 -5.85
C ARG A 259 27.13 1.84 -5.51
N TYR A 260 26.53 0.72 -5.12
CA TYR A 260 25.13 0.67 -4.70
C TYR A 260 24.85 1.63 -3.54
N LEU A 261 25.68 1.60 -2.49
CA LEU A 261 25.54 2.49 -1.35
C LEU A 261 25.66 3.98 -1.72
N GLY A 262 26.59 4.33 -2.62
CA GLY A 262 26.74 5.70 -3.09
C GLY A 262 25.51 6.22 -3.85
N ILE A 263 24.88 5.37 -4.67
CA ILE A 263 23.64 5.73 -5.38
C ILE A 263 22.49 5.89 -4.37
N ILE A 264 22.38 5.00 -3.39
CA ILE A 264 21.38 5.07 -2.31
C ILE A 264 21.56 6.33 -1.44
N GLU A 265 22.80 6.78 -1.23
CA GLU A 265 23.12 8.02 -0.52
C GLU A 265 22.69 9.27 -1.32
N LYS A 266 22.94 9.29 -2.65
CA LYS A 266 22.47 10.35 -3.55
C LYS A 266 20.96 10.50 -3.56
N LEU A 267 20.21 9.39 -3.49
CA LEU A 267 18.75 9.39 -3.38
C LEU A 267 18.24 9.98 -2.06
N GLY A 268 19.12 10.37 -1.14
CA GLY A 268 18.70 10.97 0.12
C GLY A 268 17.90 10.00 0.98
N ILE A 269 18.19 8.69 0.91
CA ILE A 269 17.60 7.68 1.81
C ILE A 269 18.19 7.87 3.22
N ARG A 270 17.76 8.96 3.85
CA ARG A 270 17.74 9.26 5.29
C ARG A 270 16.51 8.66 5.98
N LEU A 271 15.78 7.78 5.32
CA LEU A 271 14.67 7.02 5.89
C LEU A 271 15.15 5.64 6.31
N LEU A 272 15.93 5.57 7.39
CA LEU A 272 16.05 4.41 8.30
C LEU A 272 16.65 4.88 9.64
N GLN A 273 15.98 5.83 10.31
CA GLN A 273 15.91 5.71 11.76
C GLN A 273 14.72 4.79 12.05
N PRO A 274 14.87 3.76 12.89
CA PRO A 274 13.71 3.01 13.35
C PRO A 274 12.78 3.99 14.04
N VAL A 275 11.52 4.04 13.59
CA VAL A 275 10.45 4.70 14.33
C VAL A 275 10.24 3.87 15.59
N GLY A 276 10.80 4.33 16.71
CA GLY A 276 10.57 3.73 18.02
C GLY A 276 11.76 3.82 18.97
N GLU A 277 12.06 5.03 19.47
CA GLU A 277 12.53 5.28 20.85
C GLU A 277 12.49 6.79 21.10
N LEU A 278 11.30 7.28 21.48
CA LEU A 278 11.06 8.44 22.34
C LEU A 278 9.77 8.18 23.12
#